data_AF-A0A822EZQ1-F1
#
_entry.id   AF-A0A822EZQ1-F1
#
_cell.length_a   1.000
_cell.length_b   1.000
_cell.length_c   1.000
_cell.angle_alpha   90.00
_cell.angle_beta   90.00
_cell.angle_gamma   90.00
#
_symmetry.space_group_name_H-M   'P 1'
#
loop_
_entity.id
_entity.type
_entity.pdbx_description
1 polymer ?
#
loop_
_entity_poly.entity_id
_entity_poly.type
_entity_poly.pdbx_seq_one_letter_code
_entity_poly.pdbx_strand_id
1 'polypeptide(L)'
;VRIFVPNPVSKTIEYIGGPNVMLGLIAMSNDIESFYASVKAFVCILKSNKQMQHELLRTRAYQILGLLFLKKRHLINSHILHLTCTLVGTIDTIRESTAITNSAAFEHLLCEFEIWKGASLDIQKSLFDHLLDVFLTSDTQNLMMNQKLSQKINLMSRLLYLLKDSSLHESTRLIIISLIRVLLVTYKTTNDILKLGQFLVYLLPSSSISEKNMNIYGPTEDLSIGIQNIILRNYLLEMLARTIAEEKRSQTNLTDEFLTHLGYDWLLLFLQSHLHPRTIILTTKLLIAFLLSSSNALTRFHDNAMLLTNSSMTNNSSISSSSTTTTTTTSNTANTTPVSPLAINNDSWINVFNDRPTTKPTFTLNIDSTMALGNNTNVSIPLPGFVLLQYIYAQQSEIIPIYYQLTAFLFRFMPSDDMMELTE
;
A
#
# COMPACT_ATOMS: atom_id res chain seq x y z
N VAL A 1 53.15 1.80 -44.84
CA VAL A 1 53.16 1.38 -43.42
C VAL A 1 51.72 1.16 -42.98
N ARG A 2 51.34 -0.04 -42.48
CA ARG A 2 50.03 -0.23 -41.86
C ARG A 2 50.06 0.43 -40.48
N ILE A 3 49.21 1.42 -40.25
CA ILE A 3 49.08 2.09 -38.96
C ILE A 3 47.94 1.39 -38.21
N PHE A 4 48.27 0.69 -37.13
CA PHE A 4 47.26 0.13 -36.23
C PHE A 4 46.80 1.22 -35.27
N VAL A 5 45.55 1.63 -35.41
CA VAL A 5 44.90 2.54 -34.46
C VAL A 5 44.14 1.68 -33.45
N PRO A 6 44.60 1.58 -32.18
CA PRO A 6 43.91 0.78 -31.18
C PRO A 6 42.53 1.38 -30.90
N ASN A 7 41.47 0.58 -31.10
CA ASN A 7 40.12 0.95 -30.72
C ASN A 7 39.81 0.42 -29.32
N PRO A 8 39.05 1.16 -28.49
CA PRO A 8 38.61 0.66 -27.20
C PRO A 8 37.75 -0.60 -27.40
N VAL A 9 37.86 -1.53 -26.46
CA VAL A 9 37.13 -2.82 -26.49
C VAL A 9 35.62 -2.60 -26.64
N SER A 10 35.08 -1.58 -25.97
CA SER A 10 33.67 -1.20 -26.03
C SER A 10 33.18 -0.79 -27.43
N LYS A 11 34.06 -0.25 -28.28
CA LYS A 11 33.77 0.07 -29.68
C LYS A 11 33.93 -1.14 -30.59
N THR A 12 34.85 -2.04 -30.27
CA THR A 12 35.04 -3.28 -31.04
C THR A 12 33.86 -4.22 -30.89
N ILE A 13 33.30 -4.33 -29.68
CA ILE A 13 32.10 -5.15 -29.40
C ILE A 13 30.88 -4.69 -30.20
N GLU A 14 30.74 -3.39 -30.42
CA GLU A 14 29.68 -2.81 -31.24
C GLU A 14 29.64 -3.45 -32.64
N TYR A 15 30.79 -3.68 -33.26
CA TYR A 15 30.89 -4.27 -34.60
C TYR A 15 30.66 -5.78 -34.65
N ILE A 16 30.86 -6.50 -33.54
CA ILE A 16 30.73 -7.97 -33.51
C ILE A 16 29.28 -8.41 -33.30
N GLY A 17 28.50 -7.61 -32.57
CA GLY A 17 27.11 -7.94 -32.23
C GLY A 17 26.53 -7.11 -31.10
N GLY A 18 27.24 -6.06 -30.67
CA GLY A 18 26.78 -5.11 -29.68
C GLY A 18 26.43 -5.77 -28.34
N PRO A 19 25.34 -5.35 -27.69
CA PRO A 19 25.03 -5.79 -26.33
C PRO A 19 24.64 -7.26 -26.22
N ASN A 20 24.16 -7.86 -27.31
CA ASN A 20 23.73 -9.26 -27.35
C ASN A 20 24.90 -10.22 -27.08
N VAL A 21 26.11 -9.87 -27.50
CA VAL A 21 27.32 -10.68 -27.22
C VAL A 21 27.54 -10.78 -25.72
N MET A 22 27.40 -9.67 -25.00
CA MET A 22 27.58 -9.63 -23.55
C MET A 22 26.44 -10.32 -22.81
N LEU A 23 25.19 -10.17 -23.27
CA LEU A 23 24.07 -10.95 -22.75
C LEU A 23 24.30 -12.46 -22.95
N GLY A 24 24.90 -12.86 -24.08
CA GLY A 24 25.32 -14.23 -24.34
C GLY A 24 26.34 -14.74 -23.32
N LEU A 25 27.37 -13.95 -23.01
CA LEU A 25 28.35 -14.31 -21.98
C LEU A 25 27.70 -14.50 -20.61
N ILE A 26 26.80 -13.59 -20.22
CA ILE A 26 26.04 -13.71 -18.97
C ILE A 26 25.17 -14.98 -19.00
N ALA A 27 24.52 -15.28 -20.13
CA ALA A 27 23.71 -16.48 -20.27
C ALA A 27 24.53 -17.78 -20.15
N MET A 28 25.76 -17.78 -20.66
CA MET A 28 26.66 -18.94 -20.66
C MET A 28 27.40 -19.19 -19.34
N SER A 29 27.52 -18.18 -18.48
CA SER A 29 28.17 -18.33 -17.17
C SER A 29 27.45 -19.34 -16.27
N ASN A 30 28.19 -20.27 -15.65
CA ASN A 30 27.62 -21.37 -14.86
C ASN A 30 28.09 -21.38 -13.39
N ASP A 31 28.96 -20.45 -13.04
CA ASP A 31 29.57 -20.33 -11.73
C ASP A 31 29.58 -18.86 -11.29
N ILE A 32 29.78 -18.64 -10.00
CA ILE A 32 29.69 -17.32 -9.37
C ILE A 32 30.74 -16.36 -9.96
N GLU A 33 31.94 -16.85 -10.26
CA GLU A 33 33.05 -16.03 -10.76
C GLU A 33 32.83 -15.60 -12.21
N SER A 34 32.44 -16.53 -13.09
CA SER A 34 32.16 -16.23 -14.49
C SER A 34 30.91 -15.36 -14.66
N PHE A 35 29.89 -15.54 -13.82
CA PHE A 35 28.70 -14.68 -13.82
C PHE A 35 29.08 -13.27 -13.38
N TYR A 36 29.82 -13.12 -12.28
CA TYR A 36 30.33 -11.83 -11.82
C TYR A 36 31.21 -11.13 -12.87
N ALA A 37 32.17 -11.84 -13.46
CA ALA A 37 33.05 -11.29 -14.48
C ALA A 37 32.28 -10.81 -15.73
N SER A 38 31.28 -11.59 -16.16
CA SER A 38 30.44 -11.24 -17.32
C SER A 38 29.57 -10.03 -17.04
N VAL A 39 28.92 -9.96 -15.87
CA VAL A 39 28.12 -8.79 -15.47
C VAL A 39 29.00 -7.56 -15.30
N LYS A 40 30.19 -7.69 -14.68
CA LYS A 40 31.15 -6.59 -14.52
C LYS A 40 31.62 -6.06 -15.88
N ALA A 41 31.98 -6.94 -16.81
CA ALA A 41 32.37 -6.57 -18.16
C ALA A 41 31.24 -5.81 -18.86
N PHE A 42 30.01 -6.32 -18.78
CA PHE A 42 28.82 -5.66 -19.31
C PHE A 42 28.65 -4.24 -18.76
N VAL A 43 28.70 -4.07 -17.43
CA VAL A 43 28.60 -2.75 -16.79
C VAL A 43 29.72 -1.81 -17.25
N CYS A 44 30.97 -2.27 -17.34
CA CYS A 44 32.10 -1.47 -17.80
C CYS A 44 31.96 -1.01 -19.26
N ILE A 45 31.48 -1.88 -20.14
CA ILE A 45 31.25 -1.55 -21.56
C ILE A 45 30.15 -0.50 -21.68
N LEU A 46 29.07 -0.64 -20.91
CA LEU A 46 27.97 0.32 -20.93
C LEU A 46 28.39 1.68 -20.40
N LYS A 47 29.20 1.73 -19.33
CA LYS A 47 29.72 3.00 -18.81
C LYS A 47 30.62 3.73 -19.80
N SER A 48 31.32 2.99 -20.68
CA SER A 48 32.27 3.57 -21.63
C SER A 48 31.69 3.86 -23.02
N ASN A 49 30.51 3.35 -23.37
CA ASN A 49 29.90 3.53 -24.69
C ASN A 49 28.40 3.90 -24.61
N LYS A 50 28.07 5.17 -24.90
CA LYS A 50 26.69 5.66 -24.95
C LYS A 50 25.86 5.02 -26.07
N GLN A 51 26.46 4.70 -27.20
CA GLN A 51 25.76 4.05 -28.32
C GLN A 51 25.23 2.68 -27.90
N MET A 52 26.02 1.93 -27.13
CA MET A 52 25.59 0.67 -26.54
C MET A 52 24.40 0.87 -25.59
N GLN A 53 24.41 1.90 -24.74
CA GLN A 53 23.27 2.20 -23.86
C GLN A 53 21.99 2.47 -24.64
N HIS A 54 22.07 3.22 -25.75
CA HIS A 54 20.92 3.45 -26.64
C HIS A 54 20.42 2.15 -27.27
N GLU A 55 21.34 1.28 -27.70
CA GLU A 55 21.01 0.00 -28.29
C GLU A 55 20.31 -0.94 -27.29
N LEU A 56 20.70 -0.92 -26.01
CA LEU A 56 20.00 -1.67 -24.96
C LEU A 56 18.55 -1.22 -24.78
N LEU A 57 18.31 0.09 -24.81
CA LEU A 57 16.97 0.64 -24.70
C LEU A 57 16.12 0.25 -25.92
N ARG A 58 16.71 0.35 -27.12
CA ARG A 58 16.05 -0.01 -28.40
C ARG A 58 15.63 -1.48 -28.44
N THR A 59 16.49 -2.36 -27.94
CA THR A 59 16.29 -3.82 -28.00
C THR A 59 15.63 -4.40 -26.75
N ARG A 60 15.29 -3.56 -25.75
CA ARG A 60 14.79 -3.99 -24.42
C ARG A 60 15.73 -4.98 -23.71
N ALA A 61 17.02 -4.88 -23.97
CA ALA A 61 18.04 -5.77 -23.42
C ALA A 61 18.09 -5.80 -21.88
N TYR A 62 17.66 -4.73 -21.19
CA TYR A 62 17.54 -4.75 -19.72
C TYR A 62 16.50 -5.76 -19.22
N GLN A 63 15.41 -5.97 -19.96
CA GLN A 63 14.40 -7.00 -19.63
C GLN A 63 14.99 -8.40 -19.81
N ILE A 64 15.75 -8.60 -20.89
CA ILE A 64 16.45 -9.86 -21.15
C ILE A 64 17.46 -10.13 -20.03
N LEU A 65 18.22 -9.11 -19.62
CA LEU A 65 19.15 -9.23 -18.50
C LEU A 65 18.43 -9.58 -17.19
N GLY A 66 17.30 -8.94 -16.90
CA GLY A 66 16.48 -9.29 -15.73
C GLY A 66 16.01 -10.75 -15.77
N LEU A 67 15.60 -11.24 -16.93
CA LEU A 67 15.24 -12.66 -17.12
C LEU A 67 16.45 -13.60 -16.95
N LEU A 68 17.64 -13.21 -17.39
CA LEU A 68 18.87 -13.98 -17.14
C LEU A 68 19.20 -14.03 -15.65
N PHE A 69 19.06 -12.91 -14.93
CA PHE A 69 19.25 -12.85 -13.48
C PHE A 69 18.23 -13.74 -12.77
N LEU A 70 16.96 -13.68 -13.14
CA LEU A 70 15.90 -14.54 -12.60
C LEU A 70 16.24 -16.03 -12.77
N LYS A 71 16.66 -16.44 -13.98
CA LYS A 71 17.07 -17.83 -14.28
C LYS A 71 18.32 -18.26 -13.51
N LYS A 72 19.22 -17.33 -13.21
CA LYS A 72 20.48 -17.57 -12.51
C LYS A 72 20.48 -17.00 -11.09
N ARG A 73 19.32 -16.94 -10.43
CA ARG A 73 19.16 -16.40 -9.07
C ARG A 73 20.11 -17.01 -8.04
N HIS A 74 20.49 -18.27 -8.22
CA HIS A 74 21.44 -18.98 -7.35
C HIS A 74 22.89 -18.47 -7.44
N LEU A 75 23.23 -17.71 -8.50
CA LEU A 75 24.54 -17.07 -8.68
C LEU A 75 24.56 -15.61 -8.20
N ILE A 76 23.40 -15.06 -7.80
CA ILE A 76 23.29 -13.67 -7.35
C ILE A 76 23.89 -13.54 -5.95
N ASN A 77 24.82 -12.60 -5.81
CA ASN A 77 25.45 -12.25 -4.54
C ASN A 77 25.49 -10.71 -4.36
N SER A 78 26.07 -10.24 -3.25
CA SER A 78 26.18 -8.81 -2.95
C SER A 78 26.93 -8.03 -4.03
N HIS A 79 27.93 -8.63 -4.69
CA HIS A 79 28.66 -7.98 -5.76
C HIS A 79 27.81 -7.77 -7.02
N ILE A 80 26.92 -8.72 -7.35
CA ILE A 80 25.95 -8.57 -8.44
C ILE A 80 24.95 -7.46 -8.12
N LEU A 81 24.44 -7.40 -6.88
CA LEU A 81 23.57 -6.30 -6.44
C LEU A 81 24.29 -4.95 -6.61
N HIS A 82 25.53 -4.83 -6.13
CA HIS A 82 26.31 -3.60 -6.26
C HIS A 82 26.55 -3.20 -7.73
N LEU A 83 26.89 -4.16 -8.60
CA LEU A 83 27.03 -3.90 -10.04
C LEU A 83 25.71 -3.46 -10.68
N THR A 84 24.59 -3.99 -10.20
CA THR A 84 23.26 -3.59 -10.66
C THR A 84 22.94 -2.15 -10.24
N CYS A 85 23.19 -1.78 -8.99
CA CYS A 85 23.07 -0.39 -8.53
C CYS A 85 24.00 0.56 -9.30
N THR A 86 25.20 0.10 -9.62
CA THR A 86 26.19 0.82 -10.44
C THR A 86 25.70 1.03 -11.88
N LEU A 87 24.99 0.05 -12.45
CA LEU A 87 24.41 0.08 -13.80
C LEU A 87 23.20 1.01 -13.89
N VAL A 88 22.37 1.00 -12.84
CA VAL A 88 21.27 1.94 -12.65
C VAL A 88 21.79 3.37 -12.46
N GLY A 89 23.00 3.49 -11.89
CA GLY A 89 23.66 4.75 -11.60
C GLY A 89 23.17 5.42 -10.31
N THR A 90 22.55 4.64 -9.41
CA THR A 90 22.22 5.09 -8.04
C THR A 90 23.42 5.04 -7.11
N ILE A 91 24.50 4.37 -7.53
CA ILE A 91 25.80 4.37 -6.85
C ILE A 91 26.80 4.92 -7.86
N ASP A 92 27.29 6.13 -7.63
CA ASP A 92 28.40 6.70 -8.36
C ASP A 92 29.51 7.07 -7.36
N THR A 93 30.70 6.48 -7.53
CA THR A 93 31.84 6.75 -6.63
C THR A 93 32.39 8.17 -6.79
N ILE A 94 31.96 8.89 -7.82
CA ILE A 94 32.46 10.23 -8.18
C ILE A 94 31.46 11.32 -7.77
N ARG A 95 30.17 10.98 -7.68
CA ARG A 95 29.08 11.90 -7.37
C ARG A 95 28.30 11.29 -6.23
N GLU A 96 28.29 11.94 -5.08
CA GLU A 96 27.42 11.61 -3.93
C GLU A 96 25.93 11.87 -4.26
N SER A 97 25.48 11.49 -5.46
CA SER A 97 24.16 11.74 -5.98
C SER A 97 23.38 10.43 -6.02
N THR A 98 22.24 10.40 -5.34
CA THR A 98 21.29 9.27 -5.37
C THR A 98 20.37 9.31 -6.60
N ALA A 99 20.74 10.07 -7.64
CA ALA A 99 19.90 10.25 -8.82
C ALA A 99 19.82 8.98 -9.66
N ILE A 100 18.61 8.57 -10.03
CA ILE A 100 18.39 7.42 -10.91
C ILE A 100 18.70 7.84 -12.36
N THR A 101 19.90 7.53 -12.84
CA THR A 101 20.31 7.89 -14.21
C THR A 101 19.72 6.98 -15.29
N ASN A 102 19.48 5.71 -14.96
CA ASN A 102 19.01 4.71 -15.90
C ASN A 102 17.69 4.08 -15.43
N SER A 103 16.59 4.72 -15.80
CA SER A 103 15.23 4.30 -15.42
C SER A 103 14.84 2.91 -15.91
N ALA A 104 15.30 2.49 -17.09
CA ALA A 104 14.99 1.17 -17.64
C ALA A 104 15.69 0.04 -16.87
N ALA A 105 16.95 0.24 -16.48
CA ALA A 105 17.65 -0.70 -15.61
C ALA A 105 17.03 -0.72 -14.20
N PHE A 106 16.62 0.44 -13.68
CA PHE A 106 15.93 0.52 -12.39
C PHE A 106 14.65 -0.32 -12.39
N GLU A 107 13.81 -0.13 -13.42
CA GLU A 107 12.53 -0.83 -13.59
C GLU A 107 12.69 -2.34 -13.73
N HIS A 108 13.61 -2.79 -14.59
CA HIS A 108 13.70 -4.20 -15.00
C HIS A 108 14.73 -5.03 -14.22
N LEU A 109 15.54 -4.40 -13.36
CA LEU A 109 16.53 -5.10 -12.54
C LEU A 109 16.27 -4.89 -11.04
N LEU A 110 16.25 -3.64 -10.56
CA LEU A 110 16.09 -3.38 -9.11
C LEU A 110 14.63 -3.52 -8.64
N CYS A 111 13.67 -3.04 -9.43
CA CYS A 111 12.23 -3.14 -9.11
C CYS A 111 11.56 -4.41 -9.64
N GLU A 112 12.33 -5.34 -10.19
CA GLU A 112 11.88 -6.69 -10.50
C GLU A 112 12.17 -7.59 -9.30
N PHE A 113 11.33 -7.48 -8.26
CA PHE A 113 11.56 -8.11 -6.96
C PHE A 113 11.62 -9.64 -7.02
N GLU A 114 11.01 -10.26 -8.04
CA GLU A 114 11.08 -11.71 -8.27
C GLU A 114 12.52 -12.21 -8.50
N ILE A 115 13.40 -11.37 -9.07
CA ILE A 115 14.83 -11.70 -9.21
C ILE A 115 15.47 -11.94 -7.83
N TRP A 116 15.10 -11.12 -6.86
CA TRP A 116 15.76 -11.02 -5.55
C TRP A 116 15.11 -11.87 -4.47
N LYS A 117 13.85 -12.30 -4.68
CA LYS A 117 13.10 -13.15 -3.73
C LYS A 117 13.84 -14.44 -3.33
N GLY A 118 14.66 -14.99 -4.23
CA GLY A 118 15.47 -16.18 -3.96
C GLY A 118 16.87 -15.90 -3.39
N ALA A 119 17.27 -14.64 -3.22
CA ALA A 119 18.57 -14.27 -2.67
C ALA A 119 18.60 -14.38 -1.15
N SER A 120 19.80 -14.36 -0.55
CA SER A 120 19.95 -14.38 0.91
C SER A 120 19.29 -13.17 1.58
N LEU A 121 18.92 -13.32 2.86
CA LEU A 121 18.27 -12.27 3.64
C LEU A 121 19.04 -10.94 3.60
N ASP A 122 20.37 -11.00 3.68
CA ASP A 122 21.22 -9.80 3.68
C ASP A 122 21.18 -9.05 2.34
N ILE A 123 21.09 -9.78 1.22
CA ILE A 123 20.96 -9.18 -0.11
C ILE A 123 19.59 -8.52 -0.26
N GLN A 124 18.52 -9.18 0.20
CA GLN A 124 17.18 -8.60 0.17
C GLN A 124 17.10 -7.33 1.01
N LYS A 125 17.62 -7.36 2.25
CA LYS A 125 17.69 -6.17 3.10
C LYS A 125 18.47 -5.06 2.42
N SER A 126 19.68 -5.34 1.94
CA SER A 126 20.53 -4.36 1.26
C SER A 126 19.85 -3.74 0.03
N LEU A 127 19.07 -4.52 -0.74
CA LEU A 127 18.28 -3.99 -1.85
C LEU A 127 17.23 -2.99 -1.36
N PHE A 128 16.42 -3.36 -0.36
CA PHE A 128 15.34 -2.49 0.10
C PHE A 128 15.83 -1.28 0.89
N ASP A 129 16.93 -1.42 1.64
CA ASP A 129 17.62 -0.30 2.29
C ASP A 129 18.13 0.68 1.22
N HIS A 130 18.78 0.17 0.17
CA HIS A 130 19.23 1.00 -0.95
C HIS A 130 18.07 1.71 -1.65
N LEU A 131 16.96 1.01 -1.90
CA LEU A 131 15.75 1.64 -2.48
C LEU A 131 15.19 2.72 -1.55
N LEU A 132 15.15 2.46 -0.23
CA LEU A 132 14.73 3.44 0.76
C LEU A 132 15.60 4.70 0.70
N ASP A 133 16.93 4.55 0.69
CA ASP A 133 17.88 5.66 0.59
C ASP A 133 17.71 6.47 -0.70
N VAL A 134 17.48 5.80 -1.84
CA VAL A 134 17.23 6.47 -3.13
C VAL A 134 15.97 7.35 -3.08
N PHE A 135 14.90 6.90 -2.41
CA PHE A 135 13.66 7.66 -2.28
C PHE A 135 13.64 8.62 -1.09
N LEU A 136 14.59 8.54 -0.15
CA LEU A 136 14.75 9.51 0.94
C LEU A 136 15.50 10.79 0.51
N THR A 137 15.77 10.98 -0.78
CA THR A 137 16.53 12.13 -1.29
C THR A 137 15.88 13.47 -0.93
N SER A 138 16.71 14.41 -0.48
CA SER A 138 16.30 15.80 -0.18
C SER A 138 16.45 16.75 -1.38
N ASP A 139 17.06 16.29 -2.47
CA ASP A 139 17.25 17.10 -3.68
C ASP A 139 15.96 17.18 -4.49
N THR A 140 15.42 18.39 -4.64
CA THR A 140 14.17 18.68 -5.35
C THR A 140 14.15 18.15 -6.79
N GLN A 141 15.27 18.21 -7.53
CA GLN A 141 15.31 17.71 -8.90
C GLN A 141 15.18 16.18 -8.94
N ASN A 142 15.91 15.50 -8.07
CA ASN A 142 15.86 14.05 -7.95
C ASN A 142 14.49 13.59 -7.44
N LEU A 143 13.86 14.35 -6.53
CA LEU A 143 12.50 14.11 -6.07
C LEU A 143 11.52 14.09 -7.25
N MET A 144 11.50 15.12 -8.09
CA MET A 144 10.57 15.17 -9.24
C MET A 144 10.82 14.02 -10.24
N MET A 145 12.08 13.65 -10.47
CA MET A 145 12.43 12.53 -11.36
C MET A 145 12.00 11.18 -10.77
N ASN A 146 12.32 10.94 -9.49
CA ASN A 146 11.96 9.74 -8.75
C ASN A 146 10.44 9.59 -8.62
N GLN A 147 9.70 10.70 -8.45
CA GLN A 147 8.25 10.71 -8.45
C GLN A 147 7.70 10.17 -9.76
N LYS A 148 8.10 10.76 -10.90
CA LYS A 148 7.66 10.34 -12.24
C LYS A 148 8.00 8.87 -12.51
N LEU A 149 9.19 8.44 -12.08
CA LEU A 149 9.63 7.06 -12.24
C LEU A 149 8.78 6.09 -11.41
N SER A 150 8.58 6.38 -10.12
CA SER A 150 7.79 5.54 -9.22
C SER A 150 6.36 5.33 -9.74
N GLN A 151 5.76 6.38 -10.32
CA GLN A 151 4.46 6.33 -10.97
C GLN A 151 4.50 5.47 -12.24
N LYS A 152 5.47 5.71 -13.12
CA LYS A 152 5.63 4.95 -14.38
C LYS A 152 5.72 3.44 -14.13
N ILE A 153 6.46 3.02 -13.11
CA ILE A 153 6.69 1.60 -12.82
C ILE A 153 5.64 1.00 -11.88
N ASN A 154 4.65 1.78 -11.43
CA ASN A 154 3.67 1.40 -10.41
C ASN A 154 4.32 0.83 -9.14
N LEU A 155 5.34 1.52 -8.61
CA LEU A 155 6.16 1.01 -7.50
C LEU A 155 5.31 0.65 -6.27
N MET A 156 4.31 1.48 -5.93
CA MET A 156 3.39 1.22 -4.83
C MET A 156 2.73 -0.17 -4.95
N SER A 157 2.17 -0.48 -6.12
CA SER A 157 1.52 -1.79 -6.37
C SER A 157 2.48 -2.95 -6.22
N ARG A 158 3.71 -2.81 -6.73
CA ARG A 158 4.74 -3.86 -6.63
C ARG A 158 5.13 -4.13 -5.17
N LEU A 159 5.28 -3.08 -4.36
CA LEU A 159 5.60 -3.20 -2.94
C LEU A 159 4.45 -3.82 -2.15
N LEU A 160 3.20 -3.40 -2.40
CA LEU A 160 2.02 -3.98 -1.75
C LEU A 160 1.86 -5.47 -2.09
N TYR A 161 2.11 -5.85 -3.34
CA TYR A 161 2.12 -7.25 -3.74
C TYR A 161 3.19 -8.05 -2.99
N LEU A 162 4.41 -7.52 -2.91
CA LEU A 162 5.51 -8.18 -2.21
C LEU A 162 5.22 -8.39 -0.71
N LEU A 163 4.53 -7.45 -0.06
CA LEU A 163 4.14 -7.59 1.35
C LEU A 163 3.19 -8.76 1.62
N LYS A 164 2.47 -9.25 0.61
CA LYS A 164 1.57 -10.39 0.74
C LYS A 164 2.32 -11.74 0.80
N ASP A 165 3.58 -11.75 0.41
CA ASP A 165 4.39 -12.97 0.38
C ASP A 165 4.70 -13.46 1.80
N SER A 166 4.19 -14.65 2.13
CA SER A 166 4.42 -15.29 3.43
C SER A 166 5.88 -15.67 3.68
N SER A 167 6.68 -15.83 2.60
CA SER A 167 8.11 -16.14 2.71
C SER A 167 8.98 -14.92 3.04
N LEU A 168 8.41 -13.71 3.01
CA LEU A 168 9.14 -12.48 3.27
C LEU A 168 9.48 -12.35 4.76
N HIS A 169 10.77 -12.29 5.07
CA HIS A 169 11.26 -12.12 6.44
C HIS A 169 10.80 -10.78 7.04
N GLU A 170 10.52 -10.79 8.34
CA GLU A 170 9.93 -9.63 9.05
C GLU A 170 10.78 -8.37 8.94
N SER A 171 12.09 -8.46 9.13
CA SER A 171 12.98 -7.30 9.00
C SER A 171 12.90 -6.63 7.62
N THR A 172 12.81 -7.42 6.55
CA THR A 172 12.72 -6.91 5.17
C THR A 172 11.35 -6.26 4.95
N ARG A 173 10.30 -6.88 5.49
CA ARG A 173 8.94 -6.34 5.49
C ARG A 173 8.88 -4.95 6.12
N LEU A 174 9.56 -4.74 7.25
CA LEU A 174 9.60 -3.43 7.92
C LEU A 174 10.28 -2.35 7.07
N ILE A 175 11.36 -2.69 6.34
CA ILE A 175 12.02 -1.77 5.41
C ILE A 175 11.07 -1.42 4.26
N ILE A 176 10.36 -2.41 3.69
CA ILE A 176 9.36 -2.17 2.63
C ILE A 176 8.22 -1.28 3.13
N ILE A 177 7.72 -1.48 4.34
CA ILE A 177 6.70 -0.61 4.95
C ILE A 177 7.23 0.81 5.13
N SER A 178 8.50 0.97 5.53
CA SER A 178 9.16 2.28 5.59
C SER A 178 9.26 2.94 4.21
N LEU A 179 9.60 2.18 3.17
CA LEU A 179 9.63 2.67 1.80
C LEU A 179 8.23 3.10 1.32
N ILE A 180 7.19 2.33 1.60
CA ILE A 180 5.80 2.71 1.33
C ILE A 180 5.44 4.02 2.05
N ARG A 181 5.84 4.18 3.32
CA ARG A 181 5.66 5.44 4.06
C ARG A 181 6.30 6.62 3.33
N VAL A 182 7.54 6.48 2.89
CA VAL A 182 8.25 7.53 2.12
C VAL A 182 7.51 7.86 0.83
N LEU A 183 7.04 6.83 0.10
CA LEU A 183 6.24 7.04 -1.11
C LEU A 183 4.92 7.79 -0.82
N LEU A 184 4.23 7.49 0.27
CA LEU A 184 2.99 8.17 0.65
C LEU A 184 3.21 9.63 1.09
N VAL A 185 4.26 9.88 1.86
CA VAL A 185 4.54 11.23 2.37
C VAL A 185 4.98 12.13 1.22
N THR A 186 5.95 11.67 0.43
CA THR A 186 6.70 12.51 -0.51
C THR A 186 6.19 12.42 -1.96
N TYR A 187 5.74 11.24 -2.39
CA TYR A 187 5.53 10.94 -3.82
C TYR A 187 4.09 10.58 -4.18
N LYS A 188 3.18 10.59 -3.21
CA LYS A 188 1.80 10.11 -3.33
C LYS A 188 1.09 10.61 -4.58
N THR A 189 0.31 9.71 -5.14
CA THR A 189 -0.79 10.03 -6.04
C THR A 189 -2.11 9.58 -5.43
N THR A 190 -3.22 10.13 -5.90
CA THR A 190 -4.57 9.64 -5.58
C THR A 190 -4.68 8.12 -5.78
N ASN A 191 -4.08 7.59 -6.85
CA ASN A 191 -4.11 6.15 -7.14
C ASN A 191 -3.36 5.34 -6.07
N ASP A 192 -2.23 5.83 -5.56
CA ASP A 192 -1.47 5.14 -4.51
C ASP A 192 -2.24 5.06 -3.20
N ILE A 193 -2.97 6.12 -2.84
CA ILE A 193 -3.85 6.16 -1.67
C ILE A 193 -4.99 5.15 -1.83
N LEU A 194 -5.65 5.14 -2.99
CA LEU A 194 -6.72 4.18 -3.27
C LEU A 194 -6.21 2.73 -3.23
N LYS A 195 -5.06 2.44 -3.84
CA LYS A 195 -4.43 1.12 -3.83
C LYS A 195 -4.09 0.66 -2.42
N LEU A 196 -3.51 1.52 -1.59
CA LEU A 196 -3.23 1.19 -0.19
C LEU A 196 -4.52 0.97 0.62
N GLY A 197 -5.51 1.84 0.44
CA GLY A 197 -6.81 1.71 1.10
C GLY A 197 -7.51 0.40 0.75
N GLN A 198 -7.53 0.04 -0.54
CA GLN A 198 -8.06 -1.24 -1.05
C GLN A 198 -7.25 -2.43 -0.53
N PHE A 199 -5.91 -2.33 -0.51
CA PHE A 199 -5.06 -3.39 0.01
C PHE A 199 -5.31 -3.65 1.49
N LEU A 200 -5.46 -2.61 2.30
CA LEU A 200 -5.82 -2.75 3.73
C LEU A 200 -7.19 -3.43 3.91
N VAL A 201 -8.19 -3.06 3.11
CA VAL A 201 -9.51 -3.70 3.12
C VAL A 201 -9.43 -5.16 2.69
N TYR A 202 -8.60 -5.47 1.70
CA TYR A 202 -8.35 -6.86 1.26
C TYR A 202 -7.74 -7.74 2.37
N LEU A 203 -7.07 -7.15 3.36
CA LEU A 203 -6.56 -7.89 4.52
C LEU A 203 -7.63 -8.16 5.58
N LEU A 204 -8.87 -7.70 5.40
CA LEU A 204 -9.98 -8.02 6.30
C LEU A 204 -10.49 -9.45 6.06
N PRO A 205 -10.93 -10.14 7.13
CA PRO A 205 -11.58 -11.44 7.00
C PRO A 205 -13.00 -11.26 6.44
N SER A 206 -13.61 -12.37 6.01
CA SER A 206 -15.07 -12.41 5.83
C SER A 206 -15.77 -12.19 7.17
N SER A 207 -16.94 -11.53 7.16
CA SER A 207 -17.74 -11.24 8.36
C SER A 207 -18.15 -12.48 9.16
N SER A 208 -18.08 -13.66 8.55
CA SER A 208 -18.34 -14.95 9.20
C SER A 208 -17.18 -15.45 10.08
N ILE A 209 -15.99 -14.87 9.94
CA ILE A 209 -14.77 -15.30 10.63
C ILE A 209 -14.45 -14.29 11.74
N SER A 210 -14.31 -14.76 12.98
CA SER A 210 -13.89 -13.91 14.10
C SER A 210 -12.40 -14.04 14.37
N GLU A 211 -11.72 -12.89 14.46
CA GLU A 211 -10.30 -12.77 14.77
C GLU A 211 -10.03 -12.44 16.26
N LYS A 212 -11.08 -12.24 17.08
CA LYS A 212 -10.98 -11.71 18.46
C LYS A 212 -9.94 -12.44 19.32
N ASN A 213 -9.91 -13.77 19.22
CA ASN A 213 -9.10 -14.64 20.07
C ASN A 213 -7.85 -15.18 19.34
N MET A 214 -7.53 -14.66 18.15
CA MET A 214 -6.36 -15.13 17.41
C MET A 214 -5.07 -14.58 18.02
N ASN A 215 -4.18 -15.48 18.48
CA ASN A 215 -2.91 -15.08 19.05
C ASN A 215 -1.90 -14.68 17.97
N ILE A 216 -1.61 -13.39 17.86
CA ILE A 216 -0.63 -12.83 16.91
C ILE A 216 0.81 -12.83 17.44
N TYR A 217 1.03 -13.18 18.72
CA TYR A 217 2.34 -13.23 19.38
C TYR A 217 2.91 -14.65 19.48
N GLY A 218 2.30 -15.61 18.79
CA GLY A 218 2.76 -17.00 18.73
C GLY A 218 4.04 -17.19 17.90
N PRO A 219 4.64 -18.38 17.93
CA PRO A 219 5.82 -18.72 17.13
C PRO A 219 5.54 -18.53 15.63
N THR A 220 6.52 -18.00 14.91
CA THR A 220 6.35 -17.47 13.55
C THR A 220 6.27 -18.52 12.44
N GLU A 221 6.68 -19.76 12.72
CA GLU A 221 6.97 -20.76 11.70
C GLU A 221 5.71 -21.36 11.05
N ASP A 222 4.54 -21.31 11.70
CA ASP A 222 3.27 -21.89 11.20
C ASP A 222 2.06 -20.94 11.33
N LEU A 223 2.27 -19.63 11.15
CA LEU A 223 1.19 -18.65 11.20
C LEU A 223 0.23 -18.85 10.01
N SER A 224 -1.04 -19.13 10.30
CA SER A 224 -2.09 -19.19 9.27
C SER A 224 -2.15 -17.87 8.47
N ILE A 225 -2.62 -17.95 7.22
CA ILE A 225 -2.78 -16.78 6.34
C ILE A 225 -3.63 -15.69 7.00
N GLY A 226 -4.65 -16.07 7.78
CA GLY A 226 -5.46 -15.14 8.55
C GLY A 226 -4.64 -14.33 9.56
N ILE A 227 -3.77 -14.99 10.32
CA ILE A 227 -2.91 -14.30 11.30
C ILE A 227 -1.88 -13.41 10.58
N GLN A 228 -1.30 -13.86 9.47
CA GLN A 228 -0.38 -13.05 8.67
C GLN A 228 -1.06 -11.77 8.14
N ASN A 229 -2.32 -11.87 7.70
CA ASN A 229 -3.12 -10.71 7.30
C ASN A 229 -3.34 -9.73 8.45
N ILE A 230 -3.68 -10.22 9.65
CA ILE A 230 -3.86 -9.37 10.84
C ILE A 230 -2.55 -8.63 11.16
N ILE A 231 -1.42 -9.34 11.19
CA ILE A 231 -0.10 -8.76 11.47
C ILE A 231 0.24 -7.67 10.45
N LEU A 232 0.12 -7.98 9.15
CA LEU A 232 0.43 -7.02 8.09
C LEU A 232 -0.50 -5.80 8.12
N ARG A 233 -1.80 -6.01 8.30
CA ARG A 233 -2.81 -4.96 8.42
C ARG A 233 -2.49 -4.03 9.59
N ASN A 234 -2.11 -4.60 10.73
CA ASN A 234 -1.73 -3.82 11.92
C ASN A 234 -0.44 -3.02 11.70
N TYR A 235 0.58 -3.60 11.04
CA TYR A 235 1.79 -2.84 10.72
C TYR A 235 1.50 -1.62 9.82
N LEU A 236 0.65 -1.80 8.81
CA LEU A 236 0.28 -0.72 7.89
C LEU A 236 -0.61 0.34 8.56
N LEU A 237 -1.59 -0.06 9.37
CA LEU A 237 -2.42 0.88 10.15
C LEU A 237 -1.58 1.67 11.16
N GLU A 238 -0.63 1.01 11.83
CA GLU A 238 0.28 1.67 12.75
C GLU A 238 1.21 2.66 12.04
N MET A 239 1.75 2.28 10.88
CA MET A 239 2.55 3.17 10.04
C MET A 239 1.74 4.41 9.62
N LEU A 240 0.50 4.24 9.17
CA LEU A 240 -0.38 5.34 8.78
C LEU A 240 -0.68 6.26 9.98
N ALA A 241 -1.09 5.70 11.11
CA ALA A 241 -1.44 6.47 12.30
C ALA A 241 -0.26 7.34 12.78
N ARG A 242 0.96 6.79 12.79
CA ARG A 242 2.18 7.56 13.13
C ARG A 242 2.44 8.67 12.12
N THR A 243 2.35 8.35 10.83
CA THR A 243 2.63 9.31 9.75
C THR A 243 1.68 10.51 9.80
N ILE A 244 0.39 10.26 10.01
CA ILE A 244 -0.63 11.30 10.13
C ILE A 244 -0.48 12.11 11.42
N ALA A 245 -0.14 11.46 12.55
CA ALA A 245 0.14 12.18 13.79
C ALA A 245 1.35 13.12 13.66
N GLU A 246 2.31 12.80 12.80
CA GLU A 246 3.50 13.61 12.50
C GLU A 246 3.26 14.69 11.42
N GLU A 247 2.11 14.67 10.75
CA GLU A 247 1.76 15.54 9.62
C GLU A 247 1.85 17.04 9.95
N LYS A 248 1.47 17.44 11.17
CA LYS A 248 1.55 18.83 11.64
C LYS A 248 2.96 19.42 11.57
N ARG A 249 4.00 18.58 11.57
CA ARG A 249 5.40 19.01 11.44
C ARG A 249 5.90 19.05 10.00
N SER A 250 5.24 18.35 9.07
CA SER A 250 5.76 18.07 7.73
C SER A 250 5.01 18.77 6.60
N GLN A 251 3.93 19.53 6.89
CA GLN A 251 3.09 20.21 5.88
C GLN A 251 2.64 19.28 4.74
N THR A 252 2.51 17.99 5.03
CA THR A 252 1.90 17.07 4.07
C THR A 252 0.38 17.25 4.17
N ASN A 253 -0.35 17.23 3.05
CA ASN A 253 -1.82 17.23 3.04
C ASN A 253 -2.35 15.78 2.99
N LEU A 254 -1.65 14.85 3.65
CA LEU A 254 -1.94 13.41 3.58
C LEU A 254 -3.32 13.10 4.18
N THR A 255 -3.66 13.69 5.32
CA THR A 255 -4.97 13.53 5.96
C THR A 255 -6.10 13.92 5.01
N ASP A 256 -6.01 15.11 4.41
CA ASP A 256 -7.05 15.63 3.53
C ASP A 256 -7.19 14.76 2.27
N GLU A 257 -6.09 14.30 1.68
CA GLU A 257 -6.10 13.39 0.53
C GLU A 257 -6.77 12.04 0.87
N PHE A 258 -6.44 11.44 2.03
CA PHE A 258 -7.08 10.22 2.49
C PHE A 258 -8.58 10.40 2.71
N LEU A 259 -9.00 11.46 3.41
CA LEU A 259 -10.40 11.73 3.69
C LEU A 259 -11.19 12.11 2.43
N THR A 260 -10.54 12.77 1.46
CA THR A 260 -11.17 13.13 0.18
C THR A 260 -11.43 11.89 -0.68
N HIS A 261 -10.49 10.94 -0.70
CA HIS A 261 -10.57 9.79 -1.61
C HIS A 261 -11.17 8.53 -1.00
N LEU A 262 -10.91 8.24 0.28
CA LEU A 262 -11.43 7.07 0.99
C LEU A 262 -12.59 7.43 1.92
N GLY A 263 -12.56 8.61 2.53
CA GLY A 263 -13.57 9.06 3.49
C GLY A 263 -13.47 8.37 4.86
N TYR A 264 -14.34 8.78 5.77
CA TYR A 264 -14.41 8.20 7.12
C TYR A 264 -14.98 6.78 7.13
N ASP A 265 -15.86 6.45 6.18
CA ASP A 265 -16.48 5.12 6.07
C ASP A 265 -15.44 4.00 5.91
N TRP A 266 -14.33 4.30 5.24
CA TRP A 266 -13.20 3.39 5.10
C TRP A 266 -12.60 2.99 6.46
N LEU A 267 -12.50 3.92 7.42
CA LEU A 267 -12.00 3.60 8.77
C LEU A 267 -12.96 2.69 9.53
N LEU A 268 -14.26 2.89 9.35
CA LEU A 268 -15.29 2.13 10.06
C LEU A 268 -15.25 0.63 9.71
N LEU A 269 -14.75 0.27 8.53
CA LEU A 269 -14.50 -1.12 8.15
C LEU A 269 -13.55 -1.83 9.12
N PHE A 270 -12.58 -1.12 9.69
CA PHE A 270 -11.57 -1.67 10.60
C PHE A 270 -11.97 -1.58 12.08
N LEU A 271 -13.17 -1.10 12.37
CA LEU A 271 -13.77 -1.04 13.71
C LEU A 271 -14.84 -2.13 13.92
N GLN A 272 -15.02 -3.04 12.96
CA GLN A 272 -16.03 -4.09 13.06
C GLN A 272 -15.78 -5.03 14.26
N SER A 273 -16.86 -5.46 14.90
CA SER A 273 -16.79 -6.15 16.20
C SER A 273 -16.05 -7.49 16.15
N HIS A 274 -15.99 -8.17 15.00
CA HIS A 274 -15.36 -9.48 14.85
C HIS A 274 -13.85 -9.42 14.59
N LEU A 275 -13.29 -8.23 14.33
CA LEU A 275 -11.88 -8.04 14.03
C LEU A 275 -11.00 -8.14 15.28
N HIS A 276 -9.71 -8.37 15.05
CA HIS A 276 -8.72 -8.47 16.12
C HIS A 276 -8.63 -7.16 16.94
N PRO A 277 -8.58 -7.20 18.29
CA PRO A 277 -8.58 -6.00 19.14
C PRO A 277 -7.50 -5.00 18.77
N ARG A 278 -6.27 -5.47 18.48
CA ARG A 278 -5.17 -4.60 18.04
C ARG A 278 -5.49 -3.80 16.77
N THR A 279 -6.22 -4.36 15.81
CA THR A 279 -6.65 -3.63 14.60
C THR A 279 -7.53 -2.45 15.00
N ILE A 280 -8.49 -2.69 15.87
CA ILE A 280 -9.46 -1.68 16.31
C ILE A 280 -8.74 -0.57 17.07
N ILE A 281 -7.86 -0.91 18.01
CA ILE A 281 -7.00 0.03 18.74
C ILE A 281 -6.23 0.96 17.77
N LEU A 282 -5.60 0.38 16.75
CA LEU A 282 -4.82 1.15 15.78
C LEU A 282 -5.70 2.04 14.89
N THR A 283 -6.86 1.53 14.47
CA THR A 283 -7.84 2.30 13.71
C THR A 283 -8.40 3.46 14.53
N THR A 284 -8.65 3.28 15.83
CA THR A 284 -9.09 4.39 16.68
C THR A 284 -8.01 5.46 16.81
N LYS A 285 -6.74 5.05 16.96
CA LYS A 285 -5.61 6.00 16.95
C LYS A 285 -5.54 6.77 15.63
N LEU A 286 -5.74 6.07 14.51
CA LEU A 286 -5.77 6.67 13.18
C LEU A 286 -6.93 7.66 13.02
N LEU A 287 -8.12 7.30 13.49
CA LEU A 287 -9.30 8.17 13.51
C LEU A 287 -9.03 9.44 14.34
N ILE A 288 -8.51 9.29 15.56
CA ILE A 288 -8.14 10.43 16.42
C ILE A 288 -7.11 11.32 15.72
N ALA A 289 -6.12 10.73 15.05
CA ALA A 289 -5.11 11.48 14.32
C ALA A 289 -5.75 12.29 13.18
N PHE A 290 -6.67 11.73 12.39
CA PHE A 290 -7.42 12.48 11.37
C PHE A 290 -8.26 13.61 11.97
N LEU A 291 -8.99 13.35 13.06
CA LEU A 291 -9.81 14.36 13.73
C LEU A 291 -8.96 15.52 14.28
N LEU A 292 -7.74 15.22 14.73
CA LEU A 292 -6.78 16.20 15.22
C LEU A 292 -6.10 17.03 14.12
N SER A 293 -6.02 16.48 12.91
CA SER A 293 -5.23 17.07 11.82
C SER A 293 -5.97 18.19 11.08
N SER A 294 -7.31 18.23 11.10
CA SER A 294 -8.10 19.25 10.39
C SER A 294 -9.14 19.93 11.30
N SER A 295 -9.26 21.26 11.20
CA SER A 295 -10.13 22.08 12.06
C SER A 295 -11.62 21.78 11.90
N ASN A 296 -12.04 21.31 10.72
CA ASN A 296 -13.42 20.92 10.41
C ASN A 296 -13.59 19.39 10.31
N ALA A 297 -12.59 18.62 10.76
CA ALA A 297 -12.64 17.16 10.68
C ALA A 297 -13.81 16.58 11.47
N LEU A 298 -14.07 17.14 12.65
CA LEU A 298 -15.12 16.69 13.57
C LEU A 298 -16.53 16.90 13.01
N THR A 299 -16.80 18.09 12.44
CA THR A 299 -18.08 18.40 11.80
C THR A 299 -18.31 17.52 10.57
N ARG A 300 -17.29 17.34 9.74
CA ARG A 300 -17.36 16.40 8.59
C ARG A 300 -17.59 14.95 9.03
N PHE A 301 -16.96 14.51 10.12
CA PHE A 301 -17.16 13.16 10.63
C PHE A 301 -18.60 12.96 11.12
N HIS A 302 -19.11 13.94 11.85
CA HIS A 302 -20.50 13.99 12.32
C HIS A 302 -21.49 13.84 11.15
N ASP A 303 -21.38 14.68 10.13
CA ASP A 303 -22.32 14.71 9.01
C ASP A 303 -22.31 13.42 8.20
N ASN A 304 -21.12 12.83 7.98
CA ASN A 304 -20.99 11.56 7.28
C ASN A 304 -21.59 10.39 8.08
N ALA A 305 -21.39 10.36 9.39
CA ALA A 305 -21.99 9.33 10.22
C ALA A 305 -23.52 9.42 10.27
N MET A 306 -24.07 10.63 10.27
CA MET A 306 -25.51 10.85 10.19
C MET A 306 -26.10 10.31 8.87
N LEU A 307 -25.38 10.42 7.75
CA LEU A 307 -25.81 9.81 6.48
C LEU A 307 -25.87 8.28 6.56
N LEU A 308 -24.90 7.65 7.22
CA LEU A 308 -24.88 6.20 7.42
C LEU A 308 -26.07 5.73 8.26
N THR A 309 -26.36 6.40 9.38
CA THR A 309 -27.51 6.05 10.24
C THR A 309 -28.84 6.29 9.52
N ASN A 310 -28.99 7.37 8.77
CA ASN A 310 -30.24 7.70 8.08
C ASN A 310 -30.51 6.82 6.84
N SER A 311 -29.46 6.39 6.13
CA SER A 311 -29.60 5.46 4.99
C SER A 311 -30.19 4.11 5.38
N SER A 312 -29.99 3.68 6.64
CA SER A 312 -30.61 2.47 7.20
C SER A 312 -32.10 2.65 7.53
N MET A 313 -32.58 3.88 7.77
CA MET A 313 -33.98 4.18 8.10
C MET A 313 -34.87 4.27 6.86
N THR A 314 -34.33 4.64 5.68
CA THR A 314 -35.13 4.80 4.46
C THR A 314 -35.50 3.49 3.76
N ASN A 315 -34.95 2.36 4.19
CA ASN A 315 -35.29 1.04 3.61
C ASN A 315 -36.49 0.36 4.28
N ASN A 316 -37.13 0.97 5.29
CA ASN A 316 -38.26 0.37 6.02
C ASN A 316 -39.58 1.15 5.92
N SER A 317 -39.72 2.13 5.03
CA SER A 317 -41.03 2.76 4.77
C SER A 317 -41.63 2.28 3.45
N SER A 318 -42.20 1.08 3.47
CA SER A 318 -43.26 0.75 2.52
C SER A 318 -44.46 0.10 3.21
N ILE A 319 -45.61 0.76 3.00
CA ILE A 319 -46.98 0.23 2.94
C ILE A 319 -47.85 0.47 4.19
N SER A 320 -48.62 1.56 4.13
CA SER A 320 -50.04 1.52 4.50
C SER A 320 -50.87 2.54 3.71
N SER A 321 -51.88 2.03 2.98
CA SER A 321 -53.05 2.69 2.37
C SER A 321 -52.79 3.71 1.25
N SER A 322 -53.52 3.78 0.12
CA SER A 322 -54.69 3.06 -0.41
C SER A 322 -54.95 3.62 -1.82
N SER A 323 -55.21 2.78 -2.83
CA SER A 323 -56.26 3.01 -3.85
C SER A 323 -56.23 1.94 -4.94
N THR A 324 -57.44 1.68 -5.41
CA THR A 324 -57.97 0.56 -6.17
C THR A 324 -57.68 0.59 -7.68
N THR A 325 -57.51 -0.62 -8.24
CA THR A 325 -57.89 -1.10 -9.59
C THR A 325 -57.36 -0.38 -10.85
N THR A 326 -56.60 -1.09 -11.68
CA THR A 326 -57.10 -1.79 -12.89
C THR A 326 -55.98 -2.56 -13.60
N THR A 327 -56.34 -3.74 -14.08
CA THR A 327 -55.51 -4.72 -14.78
C THR A 327 -55.35 -4.38 -16.26
N THR A 328 -54.13 -4.38 -16.79
CA THR A 328 -53.82 -4.82 -18.17
C THR A 328 -52.42 -5.40 -18.25
N THR A 329 -52.36 -6.60 -18.81
CA THR A 329 -51.22 -7.49 -19.08
C THR A 329 -50.31 -7.00 -20.21
N THR A 330 -48.98 -7.04 -20.02
CA THR A 330 -48.00 -7.41 -21.07
C THR A 330 -46.65 -7.87 -20.49
N SER A 331 -46.35 -9.15 -20.78
CA SER A 331 -45.06 -9.84 -21.01
C SER A 331 -43.69 -9.29 -20.54
N ASN A 332 -42.94 -10.24 -19.97
CA ASN A 332 -41.49 -10.45 -19.97
C ASN A 332 -40.61 -9.57 -19.05
N THR A 333 -40.08 -10.19 -17.99
CA THR A 333 -38.64 -10.46 -17.79
C THR A 333 -38.42 -11.32 -16.54
N ALA A 334 -37.37 -12.12 -16.57
CA ALA A 334 -37.07 -13.20 -15.63
C ALA A 334 -36.91 -12.72 -14.17
N ASN A 335 -37.56 -13.44 -13.25
CA ASN A 335 -37.30 -13.36 -11.82
C ASN A 335 -35.89 -13.89 -11.52
N THR A 336 -34.96 -12.98 -11.26
CA THR A 336 -33.77 -13.27 -10.45
C THR A 336 -33.92 -12.58 -9.11
N THR A 337 -34.08 -13.38 -8.07
CA THR A 337 -33.87 -12.99 -6.67
C THR A 337 -32.55 -12.22 -6.53
N PRO A 338 -32.49 -11.07 -5.82
CA PRO A 338 -31.22 -10.40 -5.61
C PRO A 338 -30.40 -11.20 -4.60
N VAL A 339 -29.39 -11.89 -5.11
CA VAL A 339 -28.33 -12.53 -4.34
C VAL A 339 -27.51 -11.42 -3.65
N SER A 340 -27.22 -11.60 -2.36
CA SER A 340 -26.43 -10.71 -1.51
C SER A 340 -25.06 -10.36 -2.11
N PRO A 341 -24.60 -9.09 -2.13
CA PRO A 341 -23.30 -8.71 -2.67
C PRO A 341 -22.19 -8.82 -1.61
N LEU A 342 -22.09 -9.97 -0.94
CA LEU A 342 -20.96 -10.33 -0.07
C LEU A 342 -20.47 -11.73 -0.46
N ALA A 343 -20.02 -11.83 -1.70
CA ALA A 343 -19.11 -12.87 -2.13
C ALA A 343 -17.93 -12.16 -2.79
N ILE A 344 -16.91 -11.81 -2.00
CA ILE A 344 -15.59 -11.56 -2.56
C ILE A 344 -15.09 -12.94 -3.01
N ASN A 345 -15.35 -13.30 -4.26
CA ASN A 345 -14.61 -14.39 -4.89
C ASN A 345 -13.12 -13.99 -4.83
N ASN A 346 -12.34 -14.73 -4.06
CA ASN A 346 -10.91 -14.51 -3.82
C ASN A 346 -10.03 -14.66 -5.09
N ASP A 347 -10.62 -14.75 -6.28
CA ASP A 347 -9.94 -15.20 -7.50
C ASP A 347 -9.50 -14.06 -8.45
N SER A 348 -9.65 -12.78 -8.09
CA SER A 348 -9.19 -11.70 -8.98
C SER A 348 -8.46 -10.55 -8.29
N TRP A 349 -7.51 -10.86 -7.40
CA TRP A 349 -6.56 -9.89 -6.85
C TRP A 349 -5.77 -9.14 -7.95
N ILE A 350 -5.58 -9.78 -9.11
CA ILE A 350 -4.95 -9.20 -10.31
C ILE A 350 -5.74 -8.02 -10.91
N ASN A 351 -7.06 -7.98 -10.76
CA ASN A 351 -7.87 -6.90 -11.35
C ASN A 351 -7.79 -5.58 -10.54
N VAL A 352 -7.40 -5.64 -9.26
CA VAL A 352 -7.12 -4.45 -8.43
C VAL A 352 -5.88 -3.70 -8.94
N PHE A 353 -4.94 -4.42 -9.55
CA PHE A 353 -3.66 -3.87 -9.98
C PHE A 353 -3.58 -3.57 -11.48
N ASN A 354 -4.49 -4.11 -12.30
CA ASN A 354 -4.34 -4.08 -13.75
C ASN A 354 -5.20 -3.07 -14.53
N ASP A 355 -6.28 -2.48 -14.00
CA ASP A 355 -6.89 -1.28 -14.60
C ASP A 355 -8.06 -0.75 -13.75
N ARG A 356 -8.13 0.60 -13.63
CA ARG A 356 -9.16 1.48 -13.01
C ARG A 356 -10.14 0.87 -11.97
N PRO A 357 -10.26 1.57 -10.84
CA PRO A 357 -11.44 2.43 -10.74
C PRO A 357 -11.05 3.88 -10.43
N THR A 358 -11.46 4.79 -11.32
CA THR A 358 -11.52 6.24 -11.07
C THR A 358 -12.70 6.64 -10.17
N THR A 359 -13.33 5.67 -9.52
CA THR A 359 -14.55 5.85 -8.72
C THR A 359 -14.30 5.43 -7.29
N LYS A 360 -14.68 6.31 -6.36
CA LYS A 360 -14.66 6.06 -4.91
C LYS A 360 -15.28 4.68 -4.63
N PRO A 361 -14.58 3.76 -3.95
CA PRO A 361 -15.20 2.50 -3.53
C PRO A 361 -16.35 2.79 -2.57
N THR A 362 -17.53 2.26 -2.86
CA THR A 362 -18.68 2.29 -1.95
C THR A 362 -18.54 1.16 -0.95
N PHE A 363 -18.49 1.51 0.34
CA PHE A 363 -18.37 0.57 1.43
C PHE A 363 -19.70 0.47 2.18
N THR A 364 -20.28 -0.72 2.28
CA THR A 364 -21.51 -0.97 3.02
C THR A 364 -21.19 -1.57 4.38
N LEU A 365 -21.56 -0.86 5.45
CA LEU A 365 -21.51 -1.37 6.81
C LEU A 365 -22.86 -2.02 7.13
N ASN A 366 -22.85 -3.27 7.58
CA ASN A 366 -24.06 -3.90 8.07
C ASN A 366 -24.26 -3.50 9.54
N ILE A 367 -24.97 -2.38 9.75
CA ILE A 367 -25.31 -1.86 11.07
C ILE A 367 -26.69 -2.41 11.46
N ASP A 368 -26.82 -2.95 12.67
CA ASP A 368 -28.09 -3.48 13.14
C ASP A 368 -29.14 -2.36 13.23
N SER A 369 -30.32 -2.58 12.65
CA SER A 369 -31.38 -1.57 12.46
C SER A 369 -32.05 -1.12 13.76
N THR A 370 -31.73 -1.74 14.90
CA THR A 370 -32.31 -1.46 16.21
C THR A 370 -31.43 -0.52 17.05
N MET A 371 -30.94 0.59 16.48
CA MET A 371 -30.09 1.59 17.17
C MET A 371 -30.78 2.37 18.32
N ALA A 372 -31.62 1.71 19.13
CA ALA A 372 -32.05 2.23 20.42
C ALA A 372 -30.95 1.93 21.45
N LEU A 373 -30.06 2.90 21.69
CA LEU A 373 -29.20 2.87 22.87
C LEU A 373 -30.09 2.70 24.11
N GLY A 374 -29.88 1.63 24.87
CA GLY A 374 -30.52 1.47 26.17
C GLY A 374 -30.17 2.65 27.08
N ASN A 375 -31.18 3.16 27.79
CA ASN A 375 -31.18 4.35 28.66
C ASN A 375 -30.18 4.37 29.84
N ASN A 376 -29.10 3.57 29.86
CA ASN A 376 -28.31 3.33 31.07
C ASN A 376 -26.81 3.66 30.98
N THR A 377 -26.42 4.75 30.32
CA THR A 377 -25.11 5.38 30.57
C THR A 377 -25.23 6.91 30.49
N ASN A 378 -25.12 7.59 31.63
CA ASN A 378 -25.19 9.06 31.79
C ASN A 378 -24.01 9.84 31.15
N VAL A 379 -23.39 9.31 30.09
CA VAL A 379 -22.34 9.99 29.32
C VAL A 379 -22.55 9.67 27.83
N SER A 380 -23.74 9.97 27.30
CA SER A 380 -23.98 9.90 25.86
C SER A 380 -23.73 11.27 25.25
N ILE A 381 -22.54 11.49 24.69
CA ILE A 381 -22.29 12.64 23.83
C ILE A 381 -23.16 12.45 22.58
N PRO A 382 -24.20 13.27 22.32
CA PRO A 382 -25.26 12.97 21.34
C PRO A 382 -24.82 13.36 19.92
N LEU A 383 -23.67 12.87 19.48
CA LEU A 383 -23.22 13.01 18.09
C LEU A 383 -23.38 11.67 17.36
N PRO A 384 -24.15 11.59 16.26
CA PRO A 384 -24.41 10.36 15.48
C PRO A 384 -23.18 9.47 15.22
N GLY A 385 -22.03 10.05 14.84
CA GLY A 385 -20.78 9.30 14.65
C GLY A 385 -20.22 8.67 15.91
N PHE A 386 -20.39 9.34 17.05
CA PHE A 386 -19.95 8.83 18.35
C PHE A 386 -20.93 7.84 18.95
N VAL A 387 -22.23 7.96 18.66
CA VAL A 387 -23.24 6.95 18.98
C VAL A 387 -22.91 5.64 18.25
N LEU A 388 -22.54 5.70 16.96
CA LEU A 388 -22.08 4.54 16.20
C LEU A 388 -20.83 3.91 16.81
N LEU A 389 -19.85 4.73 17.20
CA LEU A 389 -18.63 4.24 17.87
C LEU A 389 -18.92 3.65 19.24
N GLN A 390 -19.80 4.26 20.04
CA GLN A 390 -20.23 3.77 21.34
C GLN A 390 -20.92 2.41 21.19
N TYR A 391 -21.79 2.25 20.20
CA TYR A 391 -22.41 0.97 19.88
C TYR A 391 -21.35 -0.09 19.53
N ILE A 392 -20.42 0.25 18.63
CA ILE A 392 -19.34 -0.65 18.23
C ILE A 392 -18.48 -1.08 19.44
N TYR A 393 -18.08 -0.14 20.30
CA TYR A 393 -17.26 -0.43 21.47
C TYR A 393 -18.04 -1.13 22.59
N ALA A 394 -19.35 -0.90 22.73
CA ALA A 394 -20.19 -1.63 23.68
C ALA A 394 -20.21 -3.14 23.38
N GLN A 395 -20.01 -3.53 22.12
CA GLN A 395 -19.86 -4.92 21.70
C GLN A 395 -18.45 -5.50 22.02
N GLN A 396 -17.55 -4.72 22.63
CA GLN A 396 -16.15 -5.06 22.87
C GLN A 396 -15.63 -4.59 24.24
N SER A 397 -15.75 -5.46 25.23
CA SER A 397 -15.30 -5.20 26.61
C SER A 397 -13.81 -4.89 26.76
N GLU A 398 -12.95 -5.30 25.82
CA GLU A 398 -11.50 -5.12 25.91
C GLU A 398 -11.00 -3.72 25.50
N ILE A 399 -11.86 -2.87 24.93
CA ILE A 399 -11.45 -1.59 24.30
C ILE A 399 -11.94 -0.35 25.07
N ILE A 400 -12.48 -0.56 26.28
CA ILE A 400 -13.01 0.47 27.18
C ILE A 400 -12.05 1.66 27.41
N PRO A 401 -10.74 1.48 27.66
CA PRO A 401 -9.83 2.61 27.89
C PRO A 401 -9.71 3.57 26.70
N ILE A 402 -9.87 3.05 25.48
CA ILE A 402 -9.75 3.84 24.24
C ILE A 402 -11.04 4.62 23.99
N TYR A 403 -12.18 4.04 24.31
CA TYR A 403 -13.45 4.78 24.35
C TYR A 403 -13.33 6.00 25.26
N TYR A 404 -12.75 5.84 26.46
CA TYR A 404 -12.52 6.97 27.37
C TYR A 404 -11.53 8.01 26.84
N GLN A 405 -10.48 7.58 26.12
CA GLN A 405 -9.56 8.53 25.47
C GLN A 405 -10.23 9.31 24.34
N LEU A 406 -11.09 8.64 23.55
CA LEU A 406 -11.85 9.28 22.50
C LEU A 406 -12.89 10.25 23.07
N THR A 407 -13.62 9.88 24.11
CA THR A 407 -14.57 10.79 24.77
C THR A 407 -13.87 11.97 25.44
N ALA A 408 -12.76 11.74 26.16
CA ALA A 408 -11.96 12.81 26.75
C ALA A 408 -11.39 13.77 25.68
N PHE A 409 -10.99 13.26 24.52
CA PHE A 409 -10.59 14.09 23.38
C PHE A 409 -11.73 15.01 22.92
N LEU A 410 -12.96 14.52 22.85
CA LEU A 410 -14.13 15.31 22.41
C LEU A 410 -14.50 16.40 23.41
N PHE A 411 -14.49 16.08 24.70
CA PHE A 411 -14.75 17.07 25.76
C PHE A 411 -13.79 18.26 25.69
N ARG A 412 -12.59 18.09 25.13
CA ARG A 412 -11.63 19.18 24.94
C ARG A 412 -11.93 20.09 23.74
N PHE A 413 -12.74 19.63 22.79
CA PHE A 413 -13.07 20.34 21.55
C PHE A 413 -14.52 20.82 21.46
N MET A 414 -15.36 20.55 22.47
CA MET A 414 -16.67 21.18 22.59
C MET A 414 -16.52 22.64 23.08
N PRO A 415 -17.28 23.59 22.52
CA PRO A 415 -17.32 24.96 23.02
C PRO A 415 -17.83 24.99 24.47
N SER A 416 -17.31 25.93 25.27
CA SER A 416 -17.58 26.02 26.72
C SER A 416 -19.06 26.19 27.09
N ASP A 417 -19.91 26.63 26.16
CA ASP A 417 -21.33 26.87 26.41
C ASP A 417 -22.13 25.56 26.48
N ASP A 418 -21.71 24.51 25.75
CA ASP A 418 -22.31 23.16 25.82
C ASP A 418 -21.87 22.39 27.09
N MET A 419 -20.81 22.85 27.76
CA MET A 419 -20.28 22.21 28.98
C MET A 419 -21.16 22.45 30.20
N MET A 420 -21.98 23.52 30.21
CA MET A 420 -22.88 23.80 31.34
C MET A 420 -24.21 23.03 31.29
N GLU A 421 -24.65 22.55 30.13
CA GLU A 421 -25.89 21.75 30.04
C GLU A 421 -25.67 20.24 30.26
N LEU A 422 -24.42 19.76 30.18
CA LEU A 422 -24.08 18.32 30.26
C LEU A 422 -23.32 17.94 31.54
N THR A 423 -23.22 18.85 32.52
CA THR A 423 -22.58 18.61 33.83
C THR A 423 -23.57 18.40 34.99
N GLU A 424 -24.89 18.46 34.74
CA GLU A 424 -25.95 17.92 35.60
C GLU A 424 -26.44 16.58 35.05
#